data_AF-A0A7J9E8P9-F1
#
_entry.id   AF-A0A7J9E8P9-F1
#
_cell.length_a   1.000
_cell.length_b   1.000
_cell.length_c   1.000
_cell.angle_alpha   90.00
_cell.angle_beta   90.00
_cell.angle_gamma   90.00
#
_symmetry.space_group_name_H-M   'P 1'
#
loop_
_entity.id
_entity.type
_entity.pdbx_description
1 polymer ?
#
loop_
_entity_poly.entity_id
_entity_poly.type
_entity_poly.pdbx_seq_one_letter_code
_entity_poly.pdbx_strand_id
1 'polypeptide(L)'
;MTYMFKYDSVHGQWKHHELKVKDSKTLLFGEKPVTVFGIRNPEEIPWGETGAEYIVESTGVFTDKAKAAAHLKGGAKKVIISAPSKDAPMFVMGVNEKDYKPEYDIISNASCTTNCLAPLAKVIHDKFGIIEGLMTTVHSITATQKTVDGPSMKDWRGGRAASFNIIPSSTGAAKAVGKVLPALNGKLTGMAFRVPTVDVSVVDLTVRLEKAASYDEIKAAIKVAAEGELKGILGYTDEDLVSTDFVGDSRSSIFDAKAGIALNEKFAKLVSWYDNEWGYSTRVVDLIIHVDAVSKAK
;
A
#
# COMPACT_ATOMS: atom_id res chain seq x y z
N MET A 1 -7.97 23.01 2.27
CA MET A 1 -8.15 21.71 2.98
C MET A 1 -9.59 21.25 2.93
N THR A 2 -10.57 21.97 3.52
CA THR A 2 -11.98 21.55 3.56
C THR A 2 -12.56 21.14 2.20
N TYR A 3 -12.31 21.93 1.14
CA TYR A 3 -12.79 21.59 -0.21
C TYR A 3 -12.28 20.23 -0.70
N MET A 4 -10.97 20.01 -0.64
CA MET A 4 -10.33 18.77 -1.14
C MET A 4 -10.73 17.54 -0.31
N PHE A 5 -10.94 17.68 1.00
CA PHE A 5 -11.40 16.56 1.83
C PHE A 5 -12.91 16.27 1.62
N LYS A 6 -13.72 17.32 1.37
CA LYS A 6 -15.16 17.16 1.19
C LYS A 6 -15.52 16.52 -0.14
N TYR A 7 -14.82 16.87 -1.21
CA TYR A 7 -15.12 16.45 -2.57
C TYR A 7 -13.94 15.67 -3.14
N ASP A 8 -14.12 14.36 -3.28
CA ASP A 8 -13.16 13.46 -3.91
C ASP A 8 -13.76 12.88 -5.20
N SER A 9 -12.99 12.92 -6.29
CA SER A 9 -13.43 12.45 -7.60
C SER A 9 -13.50 10.92 -7.70
N VAL A 10 -12.76 10.20 -6.84
CA VAL A 10 -12.65 8.74 -6.83
C VAL A 10 -13.58 8.18 -5.74
N HIS A 11 -13.36 8.60 -4.50
CA HIS A 11 -14.03 8.04 -3.32
C HIS A 11 -15.35 8.75 -2.97
N GLY A 12 -15.74 9.71 -3.80
CA GLY A 12 -16.98 10.47 -3.67
C GLY A 12 -16.96 11.53 -2.57
N GLN A 13 -18.14 12.06 -2.27
CA GLN A 13 -18.27 13.12 -1.28
C GLN A 13 -18.22 12.57 0.16
N TRP A 14 -17.48 13.25 1.04
CA TRP A 14 -17.53 12.99 2.48
C TRP A 14 -18.93 13.25 3.06
N LYS A 15 -19.53 12.23 3.69
CA LYS A 15 -20.90 12.27 4.24
C LYS A 15 -21.01 12.03 5.74
N HIS A 16 -19.93 11.67 6.43
CA HIS A 16 -20.02 11.20 7.82
C HIS A 16 -20.18 12.32 8.85
N HIS A 17 -19.41 13.40 8.69
CA HIS A 17 -19.44 14.54 9.61
C HIS A 17 -19.44 15.85 8.85
N GLU A 18 -20.12 16.85 9.41
CA GLU A 18 -19.99 18.22 8.91
C GLU A 18 -18.56 18.71 9.13
N LEU A 19 -17.96 19.31 8.10
CA LEU A 19 -16.64 19.89 8.16
C LEU A 19 -16.76 21.41 8.29
N LYS A 20 -16.26 21.94 9.40
CA LYS A 20 -16.26 23.39 9.66
C LYS A 20 -14.85 23.92 9.81
N VAL A 21 -14.64 25.16 9.39
CA VAL A 21 -13.45 25.93 9.75
C VAL A 21 -13.78 26.63 11.06
N LYS A 22 -13.08 26.29 12.14
CA LYS A 22 -13.26 26.98 13.43
C LYS A 22 -12.50 28.29 13.45
N ASP A 23 -11.25 28.26 13.00
CA ASP A 23 -10.34 29.40 12.91
C ASP A 23 -9.23 29.12 11.88
N SER A 24 -8.25 30.02 11.74
CA SER A 24 -7.18 29.92 10.73
C SER A 24 -6.24 28.73 10.92
N LYS A 25 -6.22 28.10 12.10
CA LYS A 25 -5.34 26.96 12.44
C LYS A 25 -6.11 25.70 12.82
N THR A 26 -7.44 25.70 12.75
CA THR A 26 -8.25 24.58 13.27
C THR A 26 -9.42 24.24 12.35
N LEU A 27 -9.49 22.98 11.95
CA LEU A 27 -10.67 22.37 11.32
C LEU A 27 -11.47 21.58 12.35
N LEU A 28 -12.77 21.46 12.15
CA LEU A 28 -13.64 20.61 12.95
C LEU A 28 -14.21 19.50 12.07
N PHE A 29 -14.06 18.27 12.54
CA PHE A 29 -14.73 17.07 12.02
C PHE A 29 -15.87 16.74 12.97
N GLY A 30 -17.07 17.25 12.68
CA GLY A 30 -18.14 17.31 13.67
C GLY A 30 -17.73 18.24 14.82
N GLU A 31 -17.59 17.70 16.02
CA GLU A 31 -17.11 18.45 17.19
C GLU A 31 -15.61 18.28 17.44
N LYS A 32 -14.94 17.37 16.72
CA LYS A 32 -13.53 17.04 16.95
C LYS A 32 -12.61 18.06 16.29
N PRO A 33 -11.77 18.80 17.04
CA PRO A 33 -10.82 19.73 16.46
C PRO A 33 -9.58 19.03 15.90
N VAL A 34 -9.10 19.52 14.76
CA VAL A 34 -7.86 19.10 14.11
C VAL A 34 -7.02 20.34 13.80
N THR A 35 -5.85 20.43 14.43
CA THR A 35 -4.90 21.52 14.20
C THR A 35 -4.28 21.41 12.81
N VAL A 36 -4.13 22.56 12.17
CA VAL A 36 -3.60 22.72 10.81
C VAL A 36 -2.28 23.46 10.86
N PHE A 37 -1.29 22.91 10.17
CA PHE A 37 0.01 23.54 9.96
C PHE A 37 0.24 23.85 8.48
N GLY A 38 0.91 24.97 8.21
CA GLY A 38 1.42 25.37 6.89
C GLY A 38 2.94 25.37 6.85
N ILE A 39 3.57 24.41 7.53
CA ILE A 39 5.01 24.39 7.78
C ILE A 39 5.68 23.42 6.79
N ARG A 40 6.68 23.91 6.06
CA ARG A 40 7.38 23.13 5.03
C ARG A 40 8.44 22.20 5.62
N ASN A 41 9.12 22.63 6.68
CA ASN A 41 10.19 21.87 7.32
C ASN A 41 9.60 20.95 8.41
N PRO A 42 9.72 19.62 8.29
CA PRO A 42 9.15 18.68 9.26
C PRO A 42 9.69 18.85 10.69
N GLU A 43 10.88 19.43 10.86
CA GLU A 43 11.50 19.69 12.16
C GLU A 43 10.81 20.79 12.97
N GLU A 44 10.12 21.70 12.27
CA GLU A 44 9.48 22.88 12.87
C GLU A 44 8.01 22.64 13.22
N ILE A 45 7.47 21.46 12.92
CA ILE A 45 6.06 21.16 13.18
C ILE A 45 5.90 20.77 14.65
N PRO A 46 5.13 21.53 15.46
CA PRO A 46 5.04 21.31 16.90
C PRO A 46 4.01 20.23 17.25
N TRP A 47 4.27 18.98 16.85
CA TRP A 47 3.38 17.84 17.12
C TRP A 47 3.06 17.62 18.60
N GLY A 48 4.03 17.87 19.48
CA GLY A 48 3.85 17.77 20.92
C GLY A 48 2.80 18.73 21.48
N GLU A 49 2.61 19.90 20.86
CA GLU A 49 1.58 20.87 21.28
C GLU A 49 0.15 20.38 21.00
N THR A 50 -0.04 19.43 20.08
CA THR A 50 -1.34 18.89 19.70
C THR A 50 -1.61 17.51 20.30
N GLY A 51 -0.63 16.91 20.97
CA GLY A 51 -0.70 15.53 21.46
C GLY A 51 -0.58 14.48 20.34
N ALA A 52 -0.08 14.85 19.16
CA ALA A 52 0.09 13.91 18.04
C ALA A 52 1.33 13.01 18.26
N GLU A 53 1.10 11.79 18.73
CA GLU A 53 2.18 10.82 19.01
C GLU A 53 2.64 10.05 17.76
N TYR A 54 1.71 9.73 16.86
CA TYR A 54 1.94 8.96 15.64
C TYR A 54 1.78 9.85 14.42
N ILE A 55 2.84 10.00 13.63
CA ILE A 55 2.85 10.85 12.44
C ILE A 55 2.88 9.99 11.19
N VAL A 56 1.92 10.21 10.29
CA VAL A 56 1.92 9.64 8.95
C VAL A 56 2.71 10.58 8.04
N GLU A 57 3.89 10.15 7.62
CA GLU A 57 4.71 10.88 6.65
C GLU A 57 4.26 10.48 5.23
N SER A 58 3.39 11.31 4.66
CA SER A 58 2.75 11.09 3.35
C SER A 58 3.06 12.15 2.30
N THR A 59 4.17 12.86 2.43
CA THR A 59 4.61 13.85 1.44
C THR A 59 5.23 13.22 0.20
N GLY A 60 5.76 11.99 0.34
CA GLY A 60 6.56 11.32 -0.69
C GLY A 60 7.98 11.88 -0.87
N VAL A 61 8.40 12.84 -0.03
CA VAL A 61 9.72 13.50 -0.11
C VAL A 61 10.65 13.10 1.04
N PHE A 62 10.09 12.80 2.21
CA PHE A 62 10.83 12.44 3.42
C PHE A 62 10.80 10.93 3.71
N THR A 63 11.06 10.11 2.68
CA THR A 63 10.95 8.63 2.75
C THR A 63 12.12 7.91 3.39
N ASP A 64 13.18 8.63 3.73
CA ASP A 64 14.39 8.07 4.32
C ASP A 64 14.36 8.28 5.83
N LYS A 65 14.86 7.34 6.61
CA LYS A 65 14.82 7.35 8.09
C LYS A 65 15.32 8.66 8.68
N ALA A 66 16.46 9.17 8.20
CA ALA A 66 17.04 10.42 8.68
C ALA A 66 16.15 11.64 8.42
N LYS A 67 15.43 11.66 7.29
CA LYS A 67 14.54 12.76 6.93
C LYS A 67 13.23 12.70 7.73
N ALA A 68 12.65 11.51 7.84
CA ALA A 68 11.43 11.29 8.64
C ALA A 68 11.67 11.55 10.14
N ALA A 69 12.89 11.34 10.64
CA ALA A 69 13.28 11.63 12.02
C ALA A 69 13.10 13.10 12.42
N ALA A 70 13.02 14.01 11.44
CA ALA A 70 12.72 15.41 11.68
C ALA A 70 11.46 15.62 12.53
N HIS A 71 10.41 14.81 12.33
CA HIS A 71 9.18 14.92 13.10
C HIS A 71 9.36 14.63 14.60
N LEU A 72 10.36 13.84 14.97
CA LEU A 72 10.64 13.53 16.38
C LEU A 72 11.08 14.78 17.14
N LYS A 73 11.75 15.74 16.47
CA LYS A 73 12.13 17.03 17.07
C LYS A 73 10.91 17.87 17.45
N GLY A 74 9.81 17.70 16.72
CA GLY A 74 8.52 18.32 16.96
C GLY A 74 7.70 17.71 18.10
N GLY A 75 8.18 16.63 18.74
CA GLY A 75 7.48 15.94 19.82
C GLY A 75 6.68 14.70 19.41
N ALA A 76 6.80 14.25 18.16
CA ALA A 76 6.27 12.95 17.74
C ALA A 76 7.01 11.79 18.44
N LYS A 77 6.31 10.68 18.70
CA LYS A 77 6.90 9.45 19.23
C LYS A 77 7.24 8.46 18.13
N LYS A 78 6.33 8.29 17.17
CA LYS A 78 6.45 7.33 16.07
C LYS A 78 6.16 7.99 14.73
N VAL A 79 6.87 7.57 13.69
CA VAL A 79 6.66 8.02 12.31
C VAL A 79 6.44 6.82 11.39
N ILE A 80 5.32 6.83 10.68
CA ILE A 80 4.93 5.83 9.69
C ILE A 80 5.07 6.46 8.31
N ILE A 81 6.08 6.06 7.57
CA ILE A 81 6.32 6.50 6.20
C ILE A 81 5.34 5.75 5.29
N SER A 82 4.48 6.49 4.57
CA SER A 82 3.47 5.94 3.66
C SER A 82 4.03 5.65 2.25
N ALA A 83 5.28 5.20 2.20
CA ALA A 83 6.01 4.83 0.99
C ALA A 83 7.17 3.89 1.34
N PRO A 84 7.74 3.14 0.38
CA PRO A 84 8.95 2.37 0.62
C PRO A 84 10.08 3.24 1.13
N SER A 85 10.77 2.78 2.17
CA SER A 85 11.98 3.40 2.67
C SER A 85 13.21 2.60 2.25
N LYS A 86 14.31 3.31 2.00
CA LYS A 86 15.60 2.67 1.72
C LYS A 86 16.20 2.01 2.98
N ASP A 87 15.93 2.57 4.15
CA ASP A 87 16.62 2.30 5.41
C ASP A 87 15.70 2.14 6.64
N ALA A 88 14.44 2.56 6.58
CA ALA A 88 13.47 2.24 7.64
C ALA A 88 12.94 0.79 7.48
N PRO A 89 12.73 0.05 8.58
CA PRO A 89 12.07 -1.26 8.54
C PRO A 89 10.69 -1.16 7.88
N MET A 90 10.39 -2.12 7.00
CA MET A 90 9.11 -2.18 6.29
C MET A 90 8.21 -3.24 6.89
N PHE A 91 6.94 -2.91 7.03
CA PHE A 91 5.90 -3.80 7.52
C PHE A 91 4.75 -3.86 6.53
N VAL A 92 4.20 -5.07 6.37
CA VAL A 92 2.95 -5.33 5.68
C VAL A 92 2.07 -6.11 6.65
N MET A 93 0.90 -5.56 6.95
CA MET A 93 -0.07 -6.21 7.84
C MET A 93 -0.50 -7.57 7.27
N GLY A 94 -0.61 -8.58 8.15
CA GLY A 94 -0.90 -9.97 7.80
C GLY A 94 0.31 -10.76 7.32
N VAL A 95 1.50 -10.15 7.29
CA VAL A 95 2.72 -10.76 6.75
C VAL A 95 3.83 -10.77 7.80
N ASN A 96 4.28 -9.59 8.23
CA ASN A 96 5.43 -9.46 9.11
C ASN A 96 5.26 -8.39 10.20
N GLU A 97 4.03 -7.92 10.46
CA GLU A 97 3.75 -6.93 11.51
C GLU A 97 4.24 -7.40 12.88
N LYS A 98 4.20 -8.71 13.14
CA LYS A 98 4.68 -9.33 14.39
C LYS A 98 6.19 -9.19 14.62
N ASP A 99 6.95 -8.86 13.58
CA ASP A 99 8.39 -8.57 13.69
C ASP A 99 8.66 -7.12 14.14
N TYR A 100 7.61 -6.31 14.29
CA TYR A 100 7.74 -4.95 14.83
C TYR A 100 8.34 -4.98 16.24
N LYS A 101 9.24 -4.03 16.50
CA LYS A 101 9.87 -3.86 17.81
C LYS A 101 9.65 -2.44 18.32
N PRO A 102 9.28 -2.24 19.60
CA PRO A 102 9.03 -0.92 20.17
C PRO A 102 10.18 0.10 20.04
N GLU A 103 11.42 -0.35 19.89
CA GLU A 103 12.57 0.53 19.62
C GLU A 103 12.57 1.13 18.20
N TYR A 104 11.70 0.66 17.30
CA TYR A 104 11.55 1.25 15.97
C TYR A 104 10.65 2.47 16.06
N ASP A 105 11.26 3.66 16.09
CA ASP A 105 10.55 4.94 16.08
C ASP A 105 10.08 5.36 14.70
N ILE A 106 10.76 4.88 13.65
CA ILE A 106 10.49 5.25 12.27
C ILE A 106 10.41 3.97 11.46
N ILE A 107 9.24 3.75 10.87
CA ILE A 107 8.91 2.55 10.11
C ILE A 107 8.25 2.93 8.78
N SER A 108 8.18 2.01 7.85
CA SER A 108 7.53 2.19 6.55
C SER A 108 6.43 1.15 6.36
N ASN A 109 5.28 1.59 5.84
CA ASN A 109 4.18 0.70 5.49
C ASN A 109 4.36 0.09 4.07
N ALA A 110 5.60 -0.02 3.59
CA ALA A 110 5.94 -0.43 2.23
C ALA A 110 5.19 0.40 1.15
N SER A 111 4.71 -0.23 0.08
CA SER A 111 3.91 0.41 -0.99
C SER A 111 2.54 -0.26 -1.15
N CYS A 112 1.61 0.39 -1.86
CA CYS A 112 0.34 -0.21 -2.29
C CYS A 112 0.55 -1.57 -2.98
N THR A 113 1.44 -1.64 -3.98
CA THR A 113 1.73 -2.88 -4.69
C THR A 113 2.37 -3.96 -3.81
N THR A 114 3.26 -3.60 -2.87
CA THR A 114 3.85 -4.59 -1.93
C THR A 114 2.79 -5.11 -0.97
N ASN A 115 1.88 -4.25 -0.49
CA ASN A 115 0.75 -4.66 0.34
C ASN A 115 -0.21 -5.60 -0.40
N CYS A 116 -0.35 -5.46 -1.72
CA CYS A 116 -1.11 -6.43 -2.52
C CYS A 116 -0.36 -7.75 -2.73
N LEU A 117 0.90 -7.68 -3.13
CA LEU A 117 1.67 -8.86 -3.54
C LEU A 117 2.09 -9.74 -2.36
N ALA A 118 2.47 -9.16 -1.22
CA ALA A 118 3.05 -9.92 -0.11
C ALA A 118 2.07 -10.91 0.55
N PRO A 119 0.80 -10.55 0.85
CA PRO A 119 -0.18 -11.52 1.36
C PRO A 119 -0.42 -12.68 0.40
N LEU A 120 -0.56 -12.39 -0.90
CA LEU A 120 -0.70 -13.43 -1.94
C LEU A 120 0.53 -14.34 -1.99
N ALA A 121 1.72 -13.76 -2.07
CA ALA A 121 2.98 -14.50 -2.13
C ALA A 121 3.20 -15.35 -0.87
N LYS A 122 2.82 -14.85 0.32
CA LYS A 122 2.87 -15.59 1.58
C LYS A 122 2.03 -16.86 1.49
N VAL A 123 0.76 -16.76 1.11
CA VAL A 123 -0.14 -17.93 1.04
C VAL A 123 0.39 -18.97 0.05
N ILE A 124 0.83 -18.53 -1.13
CA ILE A 124 1.39 -19.43 -2.14
C ILE A 124 2.69 -20.08 -1.67
N HIS A 125 3.58 -19.30 -1.04
CA HIS A 125 4.84 -19.82 -0.54
C HIS A 125 4.64 -20.83 0.59
N ASP A 126 3.80 -20.51 1.57
CA ASP A 126 3.56 -21.36 2.74
C ASP A 126 2.91 -22.70 2.34
N LYS A 127 2.07 -22.72 1.29
CA LYS A 127 1.35 -23.93 0.87
C LYS A 127 2.07 -24.74 -0.20
N PHE A 128 2.73 -24.09 -1.14
CA PHE A 128 3.26 -24.73 -2.35
C PHE A 128 4.75 -24.48 -2.58
N GLY A 129 5.36 -23.57 -1.82
CA GLY A 129 6.71 -23.08 -2.10
C GLY A 129 6.74 -22.23 -3.37
N ILE A 130 7.58 -21.20 -3.34
CA ILE A 130 7.89 -20.38 -4.52
C ILE A 130 9.35 -20.62 -4.85
N ILE A 131 9.61 -21.11 -6.06
CA ILE A 131 10.97 -21.23 -6.60
C ILE A 131 11.42 -19.85 -7.09
N GLU A 132 10.63 -19.24 -7.96
CA GLU A 132 10.86 -17.91 -8.54
C GLU A 132 9.55 -17.33 -9.07
N GLY A 133 9.49 -16.01 -9.24
CA GLY A 133 8.34 -15.35 -9.83
C GLY A 133 8.65 -13.97 -10.37
N LEU A 134 7.88 -13.57 -11.38
CA LEU A 134 7.88 -12.25 -11.97
C LEU A 134 6.52 -11.60 -11.78
N MET A 135 6.54 -10.36 -11.30
CA MET A 135 5.34 -9.56 -11.12
C MET A 135 5.29 -8.44 -12.17
N THR A 136 4.13 -8.31 -12.80
CA THR A 136 3.74 -7.09 -13.50
C THR A 136 2.60 -6.48 -12.71
N THR A 137 2.66 -5.19 -12.40
CA THR A 137 1.46 -4.49 -11.92
C THR A 137 0.94 -3.56 -13.01
N VAL A 138 -0.34 -3.70 -13.33
CA VAL A 138 -1.05 -2.71 -14.14
C VAL A 138 -1.66 -1.74 -13.14
N HIS A 139 -1.09 -0.54 -13.11
CA HIS A 139 -1.34 0.41 -12.04
C HIS A 139 -1.99 1.67 -12.57
N SER A 140 -2.97 2.19 -11.83
CA SER A 140 -3.59 3.48 -12.12
C SER A 140 -2.57 4.63 -12.14
N ILE A 141 -2.91 5.72 -12.83
CA ILE A 141 -2.07 6.92 -12.80
C ILE A 141 -2.03 7.50 -11.39
N THR A 142 -0.94 8.18 -11.03
CA THR A 142 -0.82 8.84 -9.72
C THR A 142 -0.32 10.27 -9.89
N ALA A 143 -0.29 11.03 -8.79
CA ALA A 143 0.15 12.43 -8.79
C ALA A 143 1.58 12.67 -9.31
N THR A 144 2.40 11.62 -9.46
CA THR A 144 3.75 11.74 -10.03
C THR A 144 3.75 11.93 -11.55
N GLN A 145 2.72 11.47 -12.25
CA GLN A 145 2.61 11.62 -13.71
C GLN A 145 2.12 13.02 -14.12
N LYS A 146 1.99 13.25 -15.43
CA LYS A 146 1.67 14.55 -16.03
C LYS A 146 0.44 14.43 -16.92
N THR A 147 -0.39 15.46 -16.93
CA THR A 147 -1.58 15.53 -17.78
C THR A 147 -1.22 15.60 -19.27
N VAL A 148 -0.13 16.28 -19.60
CA VAL A 148 0.46 16.41 -20.93
C VAL A 148 1.95 16.06 -20.88
N ASP A 149 2.56 15.83 -22.05
CA ASP A 149 3.99 15.56 -22.15
C ASP A 149 4.81 16.69 -21.50
N GLY A 150 5.66 16.35 -20.53
CA GLY A 150 6.45 17.31 -19.77
C GLY A 150 7.68 16.71 -19.07
N PRO A 151 8.54 17.55 -18.48
CA PRO A 151 9.78 17.09 -17.87
C PRO A 151 9.57 16.13 -16.70
N SER A 152 10.28 14.99 -16.74
CA SER A 152 10.39 14.04 -15.64
C SER A 152 11.82 13.50 -15.56
N MET A 153 12.67 14.23 -14.82
CA MET A 153 14.12 14.05 -14.86
C MET A 153 14.61 12.67 -14.37
N LYS A 154 13.83 12.00 -13.52
CA LYS A 154 14.18 10.69 -12.95
C LYS A 154 13.47 9.51 -13.63
N ASP A 155 12.45 9.79 -14.45
CA ASP A 155 11.67 8.80 -15.20
C ASP A 155 11.10 9.45 -16.47
N TRP A 156 11.85 9.39 -17.58
CA TRP A 156 11.44 10.04 -18.82
C TRP A 156 10.08 9.54 -19.34
N ARG A 157 9.77 8.25 -19.14
CA ARG A 157 8.50 7.68 -19.59
C ARG A 157 7.33 8.22 -18.77
N GLY A 158 7.52 8.39 -17.46
CA GLY A 158 6.54 9.01 -16.57
C GLY A 158 6.20 10.48 -16.87
N GLY A 159 6.99 11.15 -17.71
CA GLY A 159 6.71 12.51 -18.20
C GLY A 159 5.68 12.58 -19.33
N ARG A 160 5.28 11.46 -19.93
CA ARG A 160 4.29 11.41 -21.02
C ARG A 160 2.87 11.60 -20.50
N ALA A 161 1.98 12.08 -21.36
CA ALA A 161 0.56 12.33 -21.05
C ALA A 161 -0.14 11.08 -20.50
N ALA A 162 -0.44 11.09 -19.19
CA ALA A 162 -0.79 9.91 -18.42
C ALA A 162 -2.13 9.27 -18.81
N SER A 163 -3.11 10.10 -19.18
CA SER A 163 -4.46 9.67 -19.57
C SER A 163 -4.55 9.10 -20.99
N PHE A 164 -3.45 9.08 -21.76
CA PHE A 164 -3.45 8.66 -23.16
C PHE A 164 -2.40 7.60 -23.49
N ASN A 165 -1.63 7.14 -22.51
CA ASN A 165 -0.51 6.24 -22.74
C ASN A 165 -0.54 5.04 -21.78
N ILE A 166 -0.07 3.90 -22.28
CA ILE A 166 0.44 2.82 -21.45
C ILE A 166 1.92 3.12 -21.20
N ILE A 167 2.29 3.38 -19.95
CA ILE A 167 3.63 3.85 -19.58
C ILE A 167 4.34 2.76 -18.78
N PRO A 168 5.31 2.03 -19.37
CA PRO A 168 6.10 1.09 -18.59
C PRO A 168 6.99 1.84 -17.61
N SER A 169 7.01 1.39 -16.36
CA SER A 169 7.75 1.98 -15.24
C SER A 169 8.44 0.88 -14.43
N SER A 170 9.55 1.22 -13.78
CA SER A 170 10.21 0.31 -12.84
C SER A 170 9.52 0.36 -11.48
N THR A 171 9.57 -0.74 -10.73
CA THR A 171 9.09 -0.76 -9.34
C THR A 171 9.95 -1.68 -8.49
N GLY A 172 10.22 -1.25 -7.26
CA GLY A 172 10.88 -2.06 -6.25
C GLY A 172 9.94 -3.01 -5.51
N ALA A 173 8.63 -2.96 -5.78
CA ALA A 173 7.61 -3.60 -4.93
C ALA A 173 7.78 -5.11 -4.79
N ALA A 174 8.07 -5.83 -5.88
CA ALA A 174 8.32 -7.27 -5.84
C ALA A 174 9.61 -7.62 -5.10
N LYS A 175 10.68 -6.84 -5.29
CA LYS A 175 11.92 -7.02 -4.53
C LYS A 175 11.71 -6.73 -3.03
N ALA A 176 10.83 -5.78 -2.70
CA ALA A 176 10.47 -5.46 -1.32
C ALA A 176 9.73 -6.60 -0.61
N VAL A 177 9.06 -7.50 -1.33
CA VAL A 177 8.49 -8.73 -0.75
C VAL A 177 9.58 -9.56 -0.08
N GLY A 178 10.77 -9.65 -0.68
CA GLY A 178 11.92 -10.34 -0.07
C GLY A 178 12.41 -9.74 1.25
N LYS A 179 12.06 -8.49 1.56
CA LYS A 179 12.37 -7.85 2.85
C LYS A 179 11.35 -8.19 3.94
N VAL A 180 10.07 -8.37 3.58
CA VAL A 180 9.00 -8.71 4.53
C VAL A 180 8.74 -10.23 4.61
N LEU A 181 9.19 -10.97 3.60
CA LEU A 181 9.22 -12.43 3.54
C LEU A 181 10.65 -12.87 3.19
N PRO A 182 11.56 -12.98 4.17
CA PRO A 182 12.98 -13.26 3.91
C PRO A 182 13.24 -14.53 3.08
N ALA A 183 12.37 -15.55 3.18
CA ALA A 183 12.46 -16.79 2.38
C ALA A 183 12.25 -16.57 0.86
N LEU A 184 11.70 -15.42 0.47
CA LEU A 184 11.49 -15.00 -0.91
C LEU A 184 12.53 -13.98 -1.39
N ASN A 185 13.54 -13.66 -0.59
CA ASN A 185 14.59 -12.73 -0.99
C ASN A 185 15.33 -13.25 -2.24
N GLY A 186 15.41 -12.42 -3.28
CA GLY A 186 16.00 -12.78 -4.57
C GLY A 186 15.13 -13.65 -5.48
N LYS A 187 13.96 -14.13 -5.00
CA LYS A 187 13.05 -14.99 -5.80
C LYS A 187 12.00 -14.21 -6.57
N LEU A 188 11.72 -12.97 -6.17
CA LEU A 188 10.69 -12.12 -6.78
C LEU A 188 11.29 -10.79 -7.28
N THR A 189 10.95 -10.44 -8.51
CA THR A 189 11.19 -9.11 -9.09
C THR A 189 10.06 -8.78 -10.06
N GLY A 190 10.02 -7.55 -10.57
CA GLY A 190 8.93 -7.14 -11.43
C GLY A 190 9.07 -5.75 -12.00
N MET A 191 8.03 -5.34 -12.72
CA MET A 191 7.88 -4.02 -13.31
C MET A 191 6.41 -3.58 -13.24
N ALA A 192 6.12 -2.37 -13.70
CA ALA A 192 4.77 -1.82 -13.75
C ALA A 192 4.42 -1.27 -15.13
N PHE A 193 3.15 -1.32 -15.50
CA PHE A 193 2.56 -0.49 -16.54
C PHE A 193 1.59 0.49 -15.89
N ARG A 194 1.80 1.79 -16.08
CA ARG A 194 0.79 2.79 -15.74
C ARG A 194 -0.22 2.88 -16.87
N VAL A 195 -1.50 2.82 -16.56
CA VAL A 195 -2.59 2.87 -17.55
C VAL A 195 -3.60 3.97 -17.22
N PRO A 196 -4.39 4.46 -18.20
CA PRO A 196 -5.34 5.57 -18.03
C PRO A 196 -6.57 5.29 -17.15
N THR A 197 -6.35 4.89 -15.90
CA THR A 197 -7.36 4.70 -14.85
C THR A 197 -6.99 5.55 -13.63
N VAL A 198 -8.00 6.06 -12.93
CA VAL A 198 -7.81 7.03 -11.83
C VAL A 198 -7.48 6.37 -10.51
N ASP A 199 -7.96 5.16 -10.30
CA ASP A 199 -7.69 4.36 -9.11
C ASP A 199 -7.97 2.88 -9.39
N VAL A 200 -7.62 2.03 -8.41
CA VAL A 200 -7.55 0.58 -8.48
C VAL A 200 -6.46 0.10 -9.44
N SER A 201 -5.76 -0.92 -9.01
CA SER A 201 -4.65 -1.52 -9.72
C SER A 201 -4.73 -3.03 -9.58
N VAL A 202 -3.94 -3.73 -10.39
CA VAL A 202 -3.88 -5.19 -10.37
C VAL A 202 -2.45 -5.67 -10.37
N VAL A 203 -2.19 -6.72 -9.59
CA VAL A 203 -0.98 -7.52 -9.63
C VAL A 203 -1.23 -8.72 -10.53
N ASP A 204 -0.39 -8.89 -11.55
CA ASP A 204 -0.18 -10.13 -12.30
C ASP A 204 1.11 -10.76 -11.77
N LEU A 205 0.98 -11.85 -11.01
CA LEU A 205 2.09 -12.63 -10.51
C LEU A 205 2.21 -13.93 -11.32
N THR A 206 3.26 -14.05 -12.11
CA THR A 206 3.63 -15.31 -12.76
C THR A 206 4.67 -16.02 -11.91
N VAL A 207 4.37 -17.24 -11.46
CA VAL A 207 5.15 -17.92 -10.42
C VAL A 207 5.38 -19.39 -10.75
N ARG A 208 6.58 -19.87 -10.40
CA ARG A 208 6.94 -21.29 -10.42
C ARG A 208 6.90 -21.88 -9.01
N LEU A 209 6.09 -22.92 -8.83
CA LEU A 209 5.85 -23.58 -7.55
C LEU A 209 6.84 -24.72 -7.31
N GLU A 210 7.15 -24.99 -6.04
CA GLU A 210 7.99 -26.12 -5.66
C GLU A 210 7.19 -27.42 -5.65
N LYS A 211 6.07 -27.42 -4.92
CA LYS A 211 5.06 -28.49 -4.90
C LYS A 211 4.08 -28.29 -6.05
N ALA A 212 3.80 -29.37 -6.76
CA ALA A 212 2.76 -29.38 -7.79
C ALA A 212 1.39 -29.12 -7.16
N ALA A 213 0.57 -28.30 -7.82
CA ALA A 213 -0.79 -27.97 -7.44
C ALA A 213 -1.64 -27.67 -8.68
N SER A 214 -2.85 -28.20 -8.71
CA SER A 214 -3.91 -27.78 -9.62
C SER A 214 -4.34 -26.34 -9.32
N TYR A 215 -4.94 -25.67 -10.31
CA TYR A 215 -5.44 -24.31 -10.11
C TYR A 215 -6.57 -24.25 -9.06
N ASP A 216 -7.37 -25.31 -8.94
CA ASP A 216 -8.40 -25.42 -7.90
C ASP A 216 -7.80 -25.50 -6.48
N GLU A 217 -6.70 -26.22 -6.31
CA GLU A 217 -5.98 -26.25 -5.02
C GLU A 217 -5.39 -24.87 -4.67
N ILE A 218 -4.86 -24.14 -5.66
CA ILE A 218 -4.37 -22.78 -5.47
C ILE A 218 -5.51 -21.85 -5.04
N LYS A 219 -6.65 -21.88 -5.74
CA LYS A 219 -7.85 -21.10 -5.38
C LYS A 219 -8.32 -21.42 -3.97
N ALA A 220 -8.41 -22.70 -3.61
CA ALA A 220 -8.85 -23.13 -2.29
C ALA A 220 -7.91 -22.65 -1.18
N ALA A 221 -6.60 -22.73 -1.38
CA ALA A 221 -5.60 -22.25 -0.42
C ALA A 221 -5.75 -20.74 -0.16
N ILE A 222 -5.95 -19.94 -1.22
CA ILE A 222 -6.17 -18.50 -1.11
C ILE A 222 -7.48 -18.20 -0.40
N LYS A 223 -8.57 -18.89 -0.76
CA LYS A 223 -9.87 -18.70 -0.11
C LYS A 223 -9.82 -18.99 1.39
N VAL A 224 -9.19 -20.09 1.79
CA VAL A 224 -8.99 -20.44 3.21
C VAL A 224 -8.21 -19.35 3.96
N ALA A 225 -7.14 -18.81 3.37
CA ALA A 225 -6.38 -17.74 4.00
C ALA A 225 -7.18 -16.43 4.10
N ALA A 226 -7.92 -16.08 3.05
CA ALA A 226 -8.76 -14.89 2.98
C ALA A 226 -9.92 -14.93 3.99
N GLU A 227 -10.51 -16.09 4.23
CA GLU A 227 -11.58 -16.27 5.22
C GLU A 227 -11.06 -16.50 6.65
N GLY A 228 -9.77 -16.82 6.79
CA GLY A 228 -9.10 -17.15 8.05
C GLY A 228 -8.10 -16.08 8.49
N GLU A 229 -6.82 -16.43 8.49
CA GLU A 229 -5.75 -15.63 9.12
C GLU A 229 -5.51 -14.26 8.47
N LEU A 230 -5.89 -14.09 7.20
CA LEU A 230 -5.74 -12.84 6.44
C LEU A 230 -7.07 -12.12 6.22
N LYS A 231 -8.11 -12.44 6.99
CA LYS A 231 -9.42 -11.80 6.87
C LYS A 231 -9.33 -10.28 7.01
N GLY A 232 -9.90 -9.56 6.04
CA GLY A 232 -9.84 -8.10 5.96
C GLY A 232 -8.57 -7.55 5.29
N ILE A 233 -7.59 -8.41 4.99
CA ILE A 233 -6.34 -8.06 4.29
C ILE A 233 -6.33 -8.69 2.90
N LEU A 234 -6.55 -10.01 2.83
CA LEU A 234 -6.67 -10.78 1.59
C LEU A 234 -8.15 -11.08 1.34
N GLY A 235 -8.63 -10.76 0.15
CA GLY A 235 -9.95 -11.13 -0.36
C GLY A 235 -9.87 -12.24 -1.41
N TYR A 236 -11.02 -12.83 -1.69
CA TYR A 236 -11.23 -13.82 -2.75
C TYR A 236 -12.50 -13.43 -3.50
N THR A 237 -12.47 -13.45 -4.82
CA THR A 237 -13.65 -13.31 -5.67
C THR A 237 -13.63 -14.35 -6.79
N ASP A 238 -14.80 -14.92 -7.09
CA ASP A 238 -15.09 -15.75 -8.27
C ASP A 238 -16.18 -15.12 -9.16
N GLU A 239 -16.46 -13.83 -8.96
CA GLU A 239 -17.37 -13.02 -9.77
C GLU A 239 -16.63 -12.36 -10.93
N ASP A 240 -17.36 -11.99 -11.99
CA ASP A 240 -16.80 -11.36 -13.19
C ASP A 240 -16.67 -9.83 -13.00
N LEU A 241 -15.82 -9.42 -12.06
CA LEU A 241 -15.62 -8.02 -11.66
C LEU A 241 -14.54 -7.31 -12.50
N VAL A 242 -14.56 -5.98 -12.48
CA VAL A 242 -13.55 -5.11 -13.11
C VAL A 242 -13.02 -4.07 -12.13
N SER A 243 -12.05 -3.24 -12.55
CA SER A 243 -11.32 -2.34 -11.65
C SER A 243 -12.21 -1.45 -10.78
N THR A 244 -13.27 -0.86 -11.33
CA THR A 244 -14.15 0.06 -10.60
C THR A 244 -14.92 -0.58 -9.46
N ASP A 245 -15.12 -1.90 -9.51
CA ASP A 245 -15.87 -2.63 -8.47
C ASP A 245 -15.08 -2.75 -7.16
N PHE A 246 -13.77 -2.45 -7.20
CA PHE A 246 -12.88 -2.46 -6.04
C PHE A 246 -12.59 -1.07 -5.48
N VAL A 247 -13.17 0.01 -6.02
CA VAL A 247 -12.99 1.37 -5.49
C VAL A 247 -13.57 1.44 -4.07
N GLY A 248 -12.78 1.94 -3.12
CA GLY A 248 -13.13 2.01 -1.71
C GLY A 248 -13.04 0.66 -0.99
N ASP A 249 -12.45 -0.37 -1.62
CA ASP A 249 -12.22 -1.65 -0.96
C ASP A 249 -11.03 -1.57 -0.01
N SER A 250 -11.26 -1.83 1.26
CA SER A 250 -10.24 -1.67 2.30
C SER A 250 -9.24 -2.83 2.34
N ARG A 251 -9.41 -3.90 1.57
CA ARG A 251 -8.50 -5.04 1.54
C ARG A 251 -7.20 -4.68 0.80
N SER A 252 -6.08 -5.25 1.24
CA SER A 252 -4.79 -5.00 0.60
C SER A 252 -4.65 -5.70 -0.74
N SER A 253 -5.31 -6.83 -0.90
CA SER A 253 -5.18 -7.75 -2.03
C SER A 253 -6.49 -8.52 -2.18
N ILE A 254 -7.10 -8.55 -3.36
CA ILE A 254 -8.31 -9.31 -3.64
C ILE A 254 -8.03 -10.25 -4.81
N PHE A 255 -7.82 -11.53 -4.51
CA PHE A 255 -7.50 -12.52 -5.52
C PHE A 255 -8.70 -12.79 -6.41
N ASP A 256 -8.45 -12.73 -7.72
CA ASP A 256 -9.42 -12.98 -8.77
C ASP A 256 -9.26 -14.42 -9.29
N ALA A 257 -10.21 -15.27 -8.92
CA ALA A 257 -10.18 -16.69 -9.20
C ALA A 257 -10.44 -17.04 -10.67
N LYS A 258 -10.99 -16.12 -11.46
CA LYS A 258 -11.31 -16.34 -12.88
C LYS A 258 -10.28 -15.69 -13.81
N ALA A 259 -9.59 -14.65 -13.37
CA ALA A 259 -8.60 -13.95 -14.18
C ALA A 259 -7.21 -14.62 -14.23
N GLY A 260 -6.88 -15.48 -13.26
CA GLY A 260 -5.64 -16.26 -13.30
C GLY A 260 -5.70 -17.47 -14.23
N ILE A 261 -4.54 -18.06 -14.51
CA ILE A 261 -4.42 -19.23 -15.39
C ILE A 261 -3.21 -20.08 -15.02
N ALA A 262 -3.37 -21.40 -15.00
CA ALA A 262 -2.26 -22.34 -14.84
C ALA A 262 -1.83 -22.89 -16.20
N LEU A 263 -0.52 -22.86 -16.49
CA LEU A 263 0.04 -23.52 -17.66
C LEU A 263 0.24 -25.01 -17.41
N ASN A 264 0.69 -25.35 -16.20
CA ASN A 264 0.85 -26.70 -15.68
C ASN A 264 0.84 -26.65 -14.14
N GLU A 265 0.93 -27.81 -13.50
CA GLU A 265 0.82 -27.94 -12.04
C GLU A 265 1.92 -27.20 -11.25
N LYS A 266 2.98 -26.71 -11.89
CA LYS A 266 4.07 -25.98 -11.23
C LYS A 266 4.28 -24.57 -11.76
N PHE A 267 3.47 -24.12 -12.72
CA PHE A 267 3.64 -22.80 -13.32
C PHE A 267 2.28 -22.15 -13.56
N ALA A 268 2.02 -21.08 -12.81
CA ALA A 268 0.73 -20.41 -12.82
C ALA A 268 0.90 -18.89 -12.84
N LYS A 269 -0.11 -18.23 -13.37
CA LYS A 269 -0.32 -16.78 -13.30
C LYS A 269 -1.50 -16.52 -12.38
N LEU A 270 -1.26 -15.70 -11.36
CA LEU A 270 -2.22 -15.32 -10.33
C LEU A 270 -2.52 -13.83 -10.44
N VAL A 271 -3.78 -13.46 -10.33
CA VAL A 271 -4.24 -12.08 -10.49
C VAL A 271 -4.86 -11.62 -9.17
N SER A 272 -4.47 -10.44 -8.70
CA SER A 272 -5.04 -9.85 -7.49
C SER A 272 -5.23 -8.35 -7.63
N TRP A 273 -6.45 -7.89 -7.37
CA TRP A 273 -6.83 -6.48 -7.38
C TRP A 273 -6.44 -5.81 -6.08
N TYR A 274 -6.23 -4.49 -6.13
CA TYR A 274 -6.07 -3.66 -4.95
C TYR A 274 -6.46 -2.23 -5.29
N ASP A 275 -7.27 -1.64 -4.41
CA ASP A 275 -7.39 -0.20 -4.35
C ASP A 275 -6.07 0.37 -3.81
N ASN A 276 -5.33 1.04 -4.69
CA ASN A 276 -3.98 1.53 -4.37
C ASN A 276 -3.99 2.75 -3.45
N GLU A 277 -5.13 3.43 -3.31
CA GLU A 277 -5.30 4.54 -2.38
C GLU A 277 -5.93 4.04 -1.07
N TRP A 278 -7.15 3.54 -1.13
CA TRP A 278 -7.98 3.22 0.03
C TRP A 278 -7.52 1.99 0.79
N GLY A 279 -7.24 0.88 0.08
CA GLY A 279 -6.72 -0.34 0.70
C GLY A 279 -5.39 -0.10 1.41
N TYR A 280 -4.51 0.68 0.76
CA TYR A 280 -3.23 1.08 1.36
C TYR A 280 -3.39 2.03 2.55
N SER A 281 -4.24 3.05 2.44
CA SER A 281 -4.53 3.98 3.55
C SER A 281 -5.10 3.27 4.77
N THR A 282 -5.93 2.25 4.57
CA THR A 282 -6.42 1.40 5.67
C THR A 282 -5.27 0.69 6.38
N ARG A 283 -4.30 0.13 5.62
CA ARG A 283 -3.11 -0.51 6.21
C ARG A 283 -2.24 0.43 7.03
N VAL A 284 -2.17 1.71 6.66
CA VAL A 284 -1.44 2.71 7.47
C VAL A 284 -2.09 2.85 8.85
N VAL A 285 -3.42 2.91 8.91
CA VAL A 285 -4.17 2.99 10.18
C VAL A 285 -4.00 1.70 10.99
N ASP A 286 -4.13 0.53 10.35
CA ASP A 286 -3.96 -0.77 11.01
C ASP A 286 -2.56 -0.92 11.61
N LEU A 287 -1.52 -0.45 10.91
CA LEU A 287 -0.15 -0.47 11.40
C LEU A 287 0.04 0.43 12.61
N ILE A 288 -0.57 1.63 12.63
CA ILE A 288 -0.54 2.52 13.80
C ILE A 288 -1.17 1.82 15.02
N ILE A 289 -2.35 1.22 14.84
CA ILE A 289 -3.06 0.50 15.91
C ILE A 289 -2.20 -0.64 16.44
N HIS A 290 -1.58 -1.43 15.55
CA HIS A 290 -0.70 -2.52 15.93
C HIS A 290 0.52 -2.04 16.74
N VAL A 291 1.21 -1.01 16.24
CA VAL A 291 2.38 -0.41 16.90
C VAL A 291 2.03 0.11 18.29
N ASP A 292 0.87 0.76 18.43
CA ASP A 292 0.40 1.28 19.72
C ASP A 292 0.12 0.16 20.73
N ALA A 293 -0.57 -0.89 20.29
CA ALA A 293 -0.85 -2.06 21.12
C ALA A 293 0.44 -2.74 21.61
N VAL A 294 1.43 -2.95 20.72
CA VAL A 294 2.71 -3.57 21.08
C VAL A 294 3.55 -2.66 21.99
N SER A 295 3.50 -1.35 21.78
CA SER A 295 4.26 -0.38 22.59
C SER A 295 3.72 -0.25 24.02
N LYS A 296 2.41 -0.42 24.23
CA LYS A 296 1.75 -0.35 25.55
C LYS A 296 1.79 -1.65 26.36
N ALA A 297 2.10 -2.78 25.73
CA ALA A 297 2.18 -4.08 26.40
C ALA A 297 3.50 -4.29 27.20
N LYS A 298 4.41 -3.30 27.18
CA LYS A 298 5.64 -3.26 27.99
C LYS A 298 5.49 -2.26 29.13
#